data_AF-A0A250JHJ6-F1
#
_entry.id   AF-A0A250JHJ6-F1
#
_cell.length_a   1.000
_cell.length_b   1.000
_cell.length_c   1.000
_cell.angle_alpha   90.00
_cell.angle_beta   90.00
_cell.angle_gamma   90.00
#
_symmetry.space_group_name_H-M   'P 1'
#
loop_
_entity.id
_entity.type
_entity.pdbx_description
1 polymer ?
#
loop_
_entity_poly.entity_id
_entity_poly.type
_entity_poly.pdbx_seq_one_letter_code
_entity_poly.pdbx_strand_id
1 'polypeptide(L)'
;MDRELIILVVGAVLCLGVLYWMLAGNEAGQLRSQYFLSVRLPRDEAEKSLARHLAGLQERHPGKSEAWYLRQVLADLRRDRR
;
A
#
# COMPACT_ATOMS: atom_id res chain seq x y z
N MET A 1 -30.58 19.53 -18.66
CA MET A 1 -30.44 18.15 -18.15
C MET A 1 -29.01 17.63 -18.30
N ASP A 2 -28.35 17.80 -19.45
CA ASP A 2 -27.02 17.22 -19.68
C ASP A 2 -25.92 17.79 -18.76
N ARG A 3 -25.93 19.11 -18.51
CA ARG A 3 -24.95 19.76 -17.61
C ARG A 3 -25.02 19.25 -16.17
N GLU A 4 -26.22 19.06 -15.64
CA GLU A 4 -26.41 18.58 -14.26
C GLU A 4 -25.99 17.12 -14.13
N LEU A 5 -26.30 16.30 -15.15
CA LEU A 5 -25.84 14.92 -15.21
C LEU A 5 -24.31 14.84 -15.28
N ILE A 6 -23.67 15.70 -16.09
CA ILE A 6 -22.20 15.77 -16.18
C ILE A 6 -21.59 16.15 -14.84
N ILE A 7 -22.14 17.16 -14.15
CA ILE A 7 -21.64 17.60 -12.83
C ILE A 7 -21.76 16.46 -11.81
N LEU A 8 -22.89 15.75 -11.79
CA LEU A 8 -23.10 14.60 -10.91
C LEU A 8 -22.14 13.45 -11.21
N VAL A 9 -21.92 13.12 -12.48
CA VAL A 9 -21.00 12.04 -12.89
C VAL A 9 -19.56 12.40 -12.55
N VAL A 10 -19.12 13.62 -12.87
CA VAL A 10 -17.76 14.10 -12.55
C VAL A 10 -17.55 14.15 -11.03
N GLY A 11 -18.54 14.65 -10.28
CA GLY A 11 -18.49 14.66 -8.82
C GLY A 11 -18.43 13.27 -8.20
N ALA A 12 -19.20 12.32 -8.74
CA ALA A 12 -19.19 10.92 -8.28
C ALA A 12 -17.85 10.23 -8.58
N VAL A 13 -17.27 10.45 -9.76
CA VAL A 13 -15.94 9.91 -10.13
C VAL A 13 -14.85 10.50 -9.24
N LEU A 14 -14.89 11.81 -8.97
CA LEU A 14 -13.95 12.46 -8.05
C LEU A 14 -14.10 11.94 -6.62
N CYS A 15 -15.33 11.81 -6.12
CA CYS A 15 -15.58 11.21 -4.80
C CYS A 15 -15.07 9.78 -4.72
N LEU A 16 -15.35 8.95 -5.72
CA LEU A 16 -14.85 7.57 -5.78
C LEU A 16 -13.32 7.52 -5.84
N GLY A 17 -12.68 8.42 -6.60
CA GLY A 17 -11.23 8.53 -6.67
C GLY A 17 -10.61 8.89 -5.31
N VAL A 18 -11.16 9.88 -4.61
CA VAL A 18 -10.71 10.29 -3.27
C VAL A 18 -10.93 9.18 -2.25
N LEU A 19 -12.08 8.51 -2.29
CA LEU A 19 -12.43 7.44 -1.37
C LEU A 19 -11.53 6.21 -1.58
N TYR A 20 -11.23 5.88 -2.84
CA TYR A 20 -10.26 4.85 -3.20
C TYR A 20 -8.86 5.20 -2.69
N TRP A 21 -8.45 6.46 -2.81
CA TRP A 21 -7.14 6.93 -2.34
C TRP A 21 -7.03 6.87 -0.80
N MET A 22 -8.09 7.24 -0.08
CA MET A 22 -8.16 7.11 1.38
C MET A 22 -8.13 5.66 1.85
N LEU A 23 -8.88 4.75 1.19
CA LEU A 23 -8.83 3.34 1.53
C LEU A 23 -7.46 2.72 1.24
N ALA A 24 -6.83 3.07 0.11
CA ALA A 24 -5.51 2.59 -0.26
C ALA A 24 -4.42 3.04 0.72
N GLY A 25 -4.52 4.27 1.24
CA GLY A 25 -3.60 4.78 2.27
C GLY A 25 -3.73 4.04 3.61
N ASN A 26 -4.95 3.63 3.99
CA ASN A 26 -5.18 2.88 5.22
C ASN A 26 -4.61 1.46 5.15
N GLU A 27 -4.69 0.82 3.99
CA GLU A 27 -4.21 -0.55 3.80
C GLU A 27 -2.67 -0.64 3.94
N ALA A 28 -1.93 0.31 3.35
CA ALA A 28 -0.48 0.37 3.48
C ALA A 28 -0.03 0.56 4.94
N GLY A 29 -0.70 1.44 5.70
CA GLY A 29 -0.43 1.64 7.13
C GLY A 29 -0.67 0.39 7.98
N GLN A 30 -1.74 -0.35 7.69
CA GLN A 30 -2.04 -1.62 8.36
C GLN A 30 -1.00 -2.69 8.03
N LEU A 31 -0.63 -2.85 6.76
CA LEU A 31 0.39 -3.81 6.33
C LEU A 31 1.76 -3.50 6.96
N ARG A 32 2.12 -2.22 7.02
CA ARG A 32 3.36 -1.78 7.66
C ARG A 32 3.36 -2.11 9.15
N SER A 33 2.24 -1.88 9.84
CA SER A 33 2.09 -2.26 11.25
C SER A 33 2.18 -3.77 11.45
N GLN A 34 1.58 -4.57 10.57
CA GLN A 34 1.71 -6.03 10.60
C GLN A 34 3.14 -6.50 10.39
N TYR A 35 3.91 -5.83 9.53
CA TYR A 35 5.33 -6.13 9.34
C TYR A 35 6.11 -5.90 10.62
N PHE A 36 5.93 -4.76 11.29
CA PHE A 36 6.59 -4.47 12.56
C PHE A 36 6.18 -5.43 13.69
N LEU A 37 4.92 -5.87 13.73
CA LEU A 37 4.49 -6.91 14.68
C LEU A 37 5.11 -8.27 14.37
N SER A 38 5.41 -8.54 13.09
CA SER A 38 5.99 -9.80 12.64
C SER A 38 7.50 -9.85 12.89
N VAL A 39 8.18 -8.73 12.79
CA VAL A 39 9.63 -8.64 12.90
C VAL A 39 10.00 -8.16 14.30
N ARG A 40 10.69 -9.00 15.08
CA ARG A 40 11.21 -8.63 16.42
C ARG A 40 12.44 -7.71 16.35
N LEU A 41 12.38 -6.66 15.53
CA LEU A 41 13.45 -5.65 15.43
C LEU A 41 12.95 -4.30 15.97
N PRO A 42 13.88 -3.46 16.48
CA PRO A 42 13.57 -2.08 16.79
C PRO A 42 13.09 -1.34 15.53
N ARG A 43 12.17 -0.39 15.71
CA ARG A 43 11.42 0.26 14.62
C ARG A 43 12.32 0.84 13.52
N ASP A 44 13.42 1.48 13.90
CA ASP A 44 14.36 2.10 12.96
C ASP A 44 15.08 1.07 12.07
N GLU A 45 15.45 -0.08 12.63
CA GLU A 45 16.12 -1.13 11.87
C GLU A 45 15.15 -1.89 10.97
N ALA A 46 13.94 -2.15 11.48
CA ALA A 46 12.87 -2.75 10.70
C ALA A 46 12.48 -1.86 9.51
N GLU A 47 12.47 -0.54 9.68
CA GLU A 47 12.20 0.42 8.60
C GLU A 47 13.31 0.43 7.55
N LYS A 48 14.58 0.44 7.98
CA LYS A 48 15.73 0.32 7.05
C LYS A 48 15.74 -1.01 6.31
N SER A 49 15.33 -2.10 6.96
CA SER A 49 15.21 -3.42 6.32
C SER A 49 14.08 -3.44 5.30
N LEU A 50 12.92 -2.89 5.67
CA LEU A 50 11.77 -2.77 4.80
C LEU A 50 12.08 -1.92 3.57
N ALA A 51 12.72 -0.76 3.75
CA ALA A 51 13.12 0.12 2.66
C ALA A 51 14.03 -0.58 1.64
N ARG A 52 14.97 -1.42 2.09
CA ARG A 52 15.82 -2.23 1.19
C ARG A 52 15.02 -3.24 0.38
N HIS A 53 14.06 -3.93 1.00
CA HIS A 53 13.19 -4.88 0.31
C HIS A 53 12.28 -4.18 -0.71
N LEU A 54 11.73 -3.02 -0.33
CA LEU A 54 10.90 -2.21 -1.21
C LEU A 54 11.71 -1.70 -2.42
N ALA A 55 12.94 -1.24 -2.22
CA ALA A 55 13.80 -0.77 -3.30
C ALA A 55 14.06 -1.88 -4.34
N GLY A 56 14.41 -3.08 -3.90
CA GLY A 56 14.62 -4.21 -4.81
C GLY A 56 13.34 -4.66 -5.53
N LEU A 57 12.19 -4.60 -4.85
CA LEU A 57 10.89 -4.90 -5.47
C LEU A 57 10.46 -3.83 -6.47
N GLN A 58 10.73 -2.56 -6.19
CA GLN A 58 10.40 -1.44 -7.06
C GLN A 58 11.25 -1.47 -8.35
N GLU A 59 12.51 -1.88 -8.25
CA GLU A 59 13.38 -2.09 -9.40
C GLU A 59 12.89 -3.23 -10.30
N ARG A 60 12.41 -4.33 -9.70
CA ARG A 60 11.88 -5.49 -10.44
C ARG A 60 10.46 -5.28 -10.98
N HIS A 61 9.63 -4.52 -10.27
CA HIS A 61 8.22 -4.32 -10.59
C HIS A 61 7.81 -2.85 -10.47
N PRO A 62 8.32 -1.96 -11.35
CA PRO A 62 7.99 -0.54 -11.28
C PRO A 62 6.50 -0.28 -11.51
N GLY A 63 5.98 0.79 -10.90
CA GLY A 63 4.60 1.25 -11.10
C GLY A 63 3.52 0.51 -10.30
N LYS A 64 3.90 -0.32 -9.33
CA LYS A 64 2.93 -0.91 -8.37
C LYS A 64 2.68 0.02 -7.19
N SER A 65 1.54 -0.20 -6.53
CA SER A 65 1.17 0.54 -5.30
C SER A 65 2.00 0.09 -4.11
N GLU A 66 2.19 0.97 -3.13
CA GLU A 66 2.92 0.67 -1.88
C GLU A 66 2.35 -0.57 -1.17
N ALA A 67 1.02 -0.68 -1.09
CA ALA A 67 0.33 -1.83 -0.51
C ALA A 67 0.68 -3.15 -1.22
N TRP A 68 0.89 -3.12 -2.55
CA TRP A 68 1.28 -4.33 -3.29
C TRP A 68 2.68 -4.79 -2.88
N TYR A 69 3.66 -3.88 -2.78
CA TYR A 69 5.00 -4.23 -2.35
C TYR A 69 5.02 -4.72 -0.89
N LEU A 70 4.29 -4.04 0.01
CA LEU A 70 4.17 -4.46 1.41
C LEU A 70 3.53 -5.85 1.54
N ARG A 71 2.52 -6.18 0.72
CA ARG A 71 1.94 -7.53 0.67
C ARG A 71 2.97 -8.58 0.23
N GLN A 72 3.81 -8.28 -0.77
CA GLN A 72 4.86 -9.21 -1.20
C GLN A 72 5.86 -9.48 -0.07
N VAL A 73 6.36 -8.43 0.58
CA VAL A 73 7.28 -8.58 1.71
C VAL A 73 6.65 -9.42 2.83
N LEU A 74 5.39 -9.16 3.19
CA LEU A 74 4.67 -9.94 4.19
C LEU A 74 4.37 -11.38 3.77
N ALA A 75 4.22 -11.65 2.47
CA ALA A 75 4.00 -12.99 1.94
C ALA A 75 5.28 -13.82 2.06
N ASP A 76 6.44 -13.25 1.67
CA ASP A 76 7.75 -13.88 1.85
C ASP A 76 8.04 -14.14 3.33
N LEU A 77 7.78 -13.15 4.20
CA LEU A 77 8.03 -13.30 5.65
C LEU A 77 7.14 -14.36 6.31
N ARG A 78 5.92 -14.57 5.78
CA ARG A 78 5.03 -15.65 6.21
C ARG A 78 5.48 -17.01 5.68
N ARG A 79 6.06 -17.05 4.48
CA ARG A 79 6.57 -18.27 3.85
C ARG A 79 7.80 -18.79 4.58
N ASP A 80 8.71 -17.90 4.98
CA ASP A 80 9.93 -18.26 5.71
C ASP A 80 9.65 -18.76 7.14
N ARG A 81 8.47 -18.44 7.69
CA ARG A 81 8.03 -18.86 9.02
C ARG A 81 7.29 -20.21 9.03
N ARG A 82 7.06 -20.84 7.87
CA ARG A 82 6.36 -22.12 7.71
C ARG A 82 7.35 -23.24 7.45
#